data_AF-A0A9E2UDQ4-F1
#
_entry.id   AF-A0A9E2UDQ4-F1
#
_cell.length_a   1.000
_cell.length_b   1.000
_cell.length_c   1.000
_cell.angle_alpha   90.00
_cell.angle_beta   90.00
_cell.angle_gamma   90.00
#
_symmetry.space_group_name_H-M   'P 1'
#
loop_
_entity.id
_entity.type
_entity.pdbx_description
1 polymer ?
#
loop_
_entity_poly.entity_id
_entity_poly.type
_entity_poly.pdbx_seq_one_letter_code
_entity_poly.pdbx_strand_id
1 'polypeptide(L)'
;MVESEGGADGAAAAAVDVETMPLHTGRQASTAAVSSSRKITEVGALRARRDMVCAQHQAASALDRLCGLDGACWVYDSDELGATRRDVMTILTHHAASRQAAMAHYGHMLLSACGK
;
A
#
# COMPACT_ATOMS: atom_id res chain seq x y z
N MET A 1 -18.16 35.41 4.83
CA MET A 1 -18.82 34.12 5.09
C MET A 1 -17.90 33.07 4.50
N VAL A 2 -16.91 32.66 5.28
CA VAL A 2 -15.89 31.67 4.91
C VAL A 2 -16.26 30.43 5.69
N GLU A 3 -16.99 29.51 5.08
CA GLU A 3 -17.25 28.21 5.67
C GLU A 3 -16.95 27.12 4.64
N SER A 4 -16.21 26.12 5.11
CA SER A 4 -16.11 24.75 4.58
C SER A 4 -15.03 24.42 3.54
N GLU A 5 -13.76 24.76 3.80
CA GLU A 5 -12.63 24.02 3.17
C GLU A 5 -12.09 22.87 4.06
N GLY A 6 -12.36 22.87 5.37
CA GLY A 6 -11.82 21.86 6.30
C GLY A 6 -12.48 20.47 6.28
N GLY A 7 -13.51 20.24 5.44
CA GLY A 7 -14.29 18.98 5.45
C GLY A 7 -13.83 17.93 4.44
N ALA A 8 -13.35 18.35 3.27
CA ALA A 8 -12.91 17.45 2.21
C ALA A 8 -11.52 16.87 2.51
N ASP A 9 -10.60 17.72 2.98
CA ASP A 9 -9.23 17.35 3.34
C ASP A 9 -9.19 16.40 4.54
N GLY A 10 -10.07 16.62 5.54
CA GLY A 10 -10.19 15.74 6.70
C GLY A 10 -10.72 14.35 6.34
N ALA A 11 -11.67 14.25 5.41
CA ALA A 11 -12.18 12.97 4.94
C ALA A 11 -11.16 12.20 4.08
N ALA A 12 -10.36 12.93 3.29
CA ALA A 12 -9.28 12.37 2.51
C ALA A 12 -8.14 11.84 3.39
N ALA A 13 -7.69 12.66 4.34
CA ALA A 13 -6.69 12.27 5.33
C ALA A 13 -7.17 11.04 6.12
N ALA A 14 -8.43 11.03 6.55
CA ALA A 14 -9.02 9.86 7.21
C ALA A 14 -9.07 8.62 6.30
N ALA A 15 -9.37 8.76 5.02
CA ALA A 15 -9.39 7.64 4.07
C ALA A 15 -7.97 7.08 3.82
N VAL A 16 -6.97 7.96 3.71
CA VAL A 16 -5.55 7.58 3.60
C VAL A 16 -5.09 6.91 4.90
N ASP A 17 -5.44 7.45 6.06
CA ASP A 17 -5.11 6.86 7.36
C ASP A 17 -5.76 5.47 7.52
N VAL A 18 -7.03 5.31 7.15
CA VAL A 18 -7.72 4.02 7.16
C VAL A 18 -7.08 3.03 6.18
N GLU A 19 -6.69 3.47 4.98
CA GLU A 19 -6.03 2.62 3.98
C GLU A 19 -4.59 2.26 4.38
N THR A 20 -3.92 3.07 5.18
CA THR A 20 -2.54 2.84 5.64
C THR A 20 -2.47 2.20 7.03
N MET A 21 -3.55 2.15 7.80
CA MET A 21 -3.66 1.42 9.08
C MET A 21 -3.14 -0.04 9.03
N PRO A 22 -3.39 -0.83 7.97
CA PRO A 22 -2.82 -2.17 7.84
C PRO A 22 -1.28 -2.18 7.79
N LEU A 23 -0.64 -1.13 7.24
CA LEU A 23 0.82 -0.98 7.23
C LEU A 23 1.38 -0.82 8.65
N HIS A 24 0.68 -0.05 9.50
CA HIS A 24 1.10 0.18 10.88
C HIS A 24 0.97 -1.06 11.75
N THR A 25 -0.09 -1.85 11.52
CA THR A 25 -0.37 -3.05 12.32
C THR A 25 0.63 -4.18 12.03
N GLY A 26 1.07 -4.34 10.78
CA GLY A 26 2.02 -5.40 10.38
C GLY A 26 3.50 -5.10 10.66
N ARG A 27 3.85 -3.81 10.84
CA ARG A 27 5.26 -3.36 10.91
C ARG A 27 6.00 -3.90 12.13
N GLN A 28 5.41 -3.80 13.33
CA GLN A 28 6.08 -4.25 14.56
C GLN A 28 6.34 -5.76 14.55
N ALA A 29 5.34 -6.56 14.17
CA ALA A 29 5.47 -8.00 14.06
C ALA A 29 6.51 -8.42 13.01
N SER A 30 6.53 -7.75 11.85
CA SER A 30 7.52 -8.02 10.80
C SER A 30 8.93 -7.63 11.23
N THR A 31 9.09 -6.50 11.91
CA THR A 31 10.39 -6.04 12.43
C THR A 31 10.92 -6.99 13.53
N ALA A 32 10.04 -7.45 14.42
CA ALA A 32 10.36 -8.44 15.43
C ALA A 32 10.76 -9.79 14.77
N ALA A 33 10.05 -10.21 13.72
CA ALA A 33 10.38 -11.43 13.00
C ALA A 33 11.77 -11.37 12.34
N VAL A 34 12.10 -10.26 11.66
CA VAL A 34 13.41 -10.05 11.03
C VAL A 34 14.54 -10.02 12.06
N SER A 35 14.34 -9.36 13.20
CA SER A 35 15.36 -9.28 14.27
C SER A 35 15.52 -10.56 15.08
N SER A 36 14.53 -11.46 15.07
CA SER A 36 14.53 -12.68 15.91
C SER A 36 15.46 -13.80 15.44
N SER A 37 16.18 -13.65 14.31
CA SER A 37 16.95 -14.73 13.65
C SER A 37 16.15 -16.01 13.35
N ARG A 38 14.82 -15.97 13.52
CA ARG A 38 13.92 -17.09 13.23
C ARG A 38 13.93 -17.35 11.73
N LYS A 39 14.03 -18.62 11.33
CA LYS A 39 13.83 -19.01 9.94
C LYS A 39 12.42 -18.62 9.50
N ILE A 40 12.34 -17.78 8.48
CA ILE A 40 11.07 -17.41 7.85
C ILE A 40 10.60 -18.62 7.04
N THR A 41 9.42 -19.14 7.37
CA THR A 41 8.82 -20.25 6.62
C THR A 41 8.37 -19.77 5.24
N GLU A 42 8.29 -20.66 4.25
CA GLU A 42 7.82 -20.31 2.91
C GLU A 42 6.41 -19.69 2.95
N VAL A 43 5.50 -20.27 3.74
CA VAL A 43 4.15 -19.72 3.98
C VAL A 43 4.22 -18.31 4.58
N GLY A 44 5.12 -18.09 5.54
CA GLY A 44 5.35 -16.78 6.16
C GLY A 44 5.86 -15.75 5.16
N ALA A 45 6.78 -16.13 4.28
CA ALA A 45 7.32 -15.27 3.23
C ALA A 45 6.26 -14.90 2.18
N LEU A 46 5.47 -15.87 1.73
CA LEU A 46 4.38 -15.62 0.77
C LEU A 46 3.28 -14.74 1.37
N ARG A 47 2.92 -14.96 2.64
CA ARG A 47 1.98 -14.10 3.36
C ARG A 47 2.51 -12.67 3.50
N ALA A 48 3.77 -12.51 3.91
CA ALA A 48 4.40 -11.20 4.06
C ALA A 48 4.46 -10.45 2.71
N ARG A 49 4.79 -11.15 1.62
CA ARG A 49 4.77 -10.57 0.27
C ARG A 49 3.36 -10.14 -0.14
N ARG A 50 2.34 -10.95 0.12
CA ARG A 50 0.92 -10.58 -0.11
C ARG A 50 0.57 -9.30 0.65
N ASP A 51 0.91 -9.22 1.93
CA ASP A 51 0.57 -8.09 2.80
C ASP A 51 1.25 -6.81 2.35
N MET A 52 2.55 -6.89 2.06
CA MET A 52 3.31 -5.76 1.52
C MET A 52 2.69 -5.22 0.25
N VAL A 53 2.35 -6.09 -0.72
CA VAL A 53 1.83 -5.64 -2.01
C VAL A 53 0.38 -5.15 -1.92
N CYS A 54 -0.45 -5.75 -1.05
CA CYS A 54 -1.78 -5.18 -0.75
C CYS A 54 -1.66 -3.74 -0.27
N ALA A 55 -0.73 -3.50 0.64
CA ALA A 55 -0.60 -2.20 1.27
C ALA A 55 0.04 -1.15 0.35
N GLN A 56 0.98 -1.57 -0.51
CA GLN A 56 1.48 -0.74 -1.62
C GLN A 56 0.36 -0.32 -2.58
N HIS A 57 -0.56 -1.24 -2.90
CA HIS A 57 -1.69 -0.95 -3.79
C HIS A 57 -2.76 -0.07 -3.13
N GLN A 58 -2.95 -0.21 -1.82
CA GLN A 58 -3.78 0.69 -1.01
C GLN A 58 -3.20 2.10 -1.03
N ALA A 59 -1.90 2.27 -0.75
CA ALA A 59 -1.24 3.57 -0.82
C ALA A 59 -1.37 4.24 -2.20
N ALA A 60 -1.26 3.46 -3.29
CA ALA A 60 -1.48 3.96 -4.65
C ALA A 60 -2.91 4.47 -4.86
N SER A 61 -3.90 3.71 -4.38
CA SER A 61 -5.32 4.06 -4.48
C SER A 61 -5.65 5.33 -3.68
N ALA A 62 -5.07 5.46 -2.48
CA ALA A 62 -5.15 6.65 -1.65
C ALA A 62 -4.57 7.89 -2.35
N LEU A 63 -3.39 7.76 -2.99
CA LEU A 63 -2.77 8.84 -3.74
C LEU A 63 -3.59 9.26 -4.98
N ASP A 64 -4.18 8.31 -5.71
CA ASP A 64 -5.06 8.64 -6.84
C ASP A 64 -6.31 9.40 -6.37
N ARG A 65 -6.86 9.07 -5.19
CA ARG A 65 -7.97 9.85 -4.59
C ARG A 65 -7.54 11.25 -4.17
N LEU A 66 -6.36 11.38 -3.57
CA LEU A 66 -5.81 12.68 -3.19
C LEU A 66 -5.63 13.59 -4.42
N CYS A 67 -5.12 13.04 -5.52
CA CYS A 67 -5.02 13.77 -6.78
C CYS A 67 -6.39 14.16 -7.35
N GLY A 68 -7.40 13.30 -7.18
CA GLY A 68 -8.78 13.62 -7.56
C GLY A 68 -9.38 14.79 -6.76
N LEU A 69 -8.97 14.97 -5.50
CA LEU A 69 -9.41 16.07 -4.64
C LEU A 69 -8.64 17.36 -4.90
N ASP A 70 -7.33 17.26 -5.13
CA ASP A 70 -6.47 18.39 -5.49
C ASP A 70 -6.83 18.97 -6.88
N GLY A 71 -7.45 18.16 -7.74
CA GLY A 71 -7.96 18.60 -9.03
C GLY A 71 -6.89 18.59 -10.10
N ALA A 72 -6.67 19.72 -10.79
CA ALA A 72 -5.68 19.82 -11.86
C ALA A 72 -4.32 20.35 -11.39
N CYS A 73 -4.21 20.80 -10.14
CA CYS A 73 -3.01 21.45 -9.61
C CYS A 73 -1.80 20.51 -9.54
N TRP A 74 -1.99 19.26 -9.10
CA TRP A 74 -0.94 18.24 -9.01
C TRP A 74 -0.23 17.92 -10.33
N VAL A 75 -0.78 18.29 -11.49
CA VAL A 75 -0.17 18.03 -12.81
C VAL A 75 1.01 18.99 -13.09
N TYR A 76 1.05 20.14 -12.43
CA TYR A 76 2.12 21.11 -12.62
C TYR A 76 3.40 20.67 -11.90
N ASP A 77 4.56 20.86 -12.53
CA ASP A 77 5.86 20.45 -11.98
C ASP A 77 6.23 21.15 -10.66
N SER A 78 5.57 22.26 -10.33
CA SER A 78 5.73 22.96 -9.06
C SER A 78 5.04 22.27 -7.88
N ASP A 79 4.21 21.27 -8.13
CA ASP A 79 3.42 20.60 -7.11
C ASP A 79 4.07 19.28 -6.64
N GLU A 80 4.25 19.14 -5.32
CA GLU A 80 4.92 17.99 -4.71
C GLU A 80 4.08 16.69 -4.78
N LEU A 81 2.75 16.80 -4.88
CA LEU A 81 1.85 15.65 -5.00
C LEU A 81 2.09 14.93 -6.34
N GLY A 82 2.27 15.69 -7.42
CA GLY A 82 2.60 15.15 -8.74
C GLY A 82 3.94 14.41 -8.78
N ALA A 83 4.95 14.94 -8.09
CA ALA A 83 6.25 14.27 -7.93
C ALA A 83 6.10 12.96 -7.15
N THR A 84 5.45 13.01 -5.98
CA THR A 84 5.20 11.85 -5.12
C THR A 84 4.43 10.74 -5.84
N ARG A 85 3.36 11.10 -6.58
CA ARG A 85 2.58 10.14 -7.36
C ARG A 85 3.42 9.44 -8.42
N ARG A 86 4.25 10.17 -9.15
CA ARG A 86 5.14 9.58 -10.16
C ARG A 86 6.13 8.59 -9.55
N ASP A 87 6.73 8.95 -8.42
CA ASP A 87 7.68 8.09 -7.72
C ASP A 87 7.01 6.79 -7.26
N VAL A 88 5.83 6.89 -6.63
CA VAL A 88 5.07 5.72 -6.20
C VAL A 88 4.69 4.85 -7.38
N MET A 89 4.11 5.42 -8.45
CA MET A 89 3.74 4.65 -9.64
C MET A 89 4.94 3.97 -10.29
N THR A 90 6.11 4.61 -10.27
CA THR A 90 7.36 4.03 -10.76
C THR A 90 7.80 2.85 -9.90
N ILE A 91 7.81 2.99 -8.57
CA ILE A 91 8.18 1.91 -7.64
C ILE A 91 7.26 0.69 -7.82
N LEU A 92 5.96 0.91 -8.06
CA LEU A 92 4.98 -0.16 -8.24
C LEU A 92 5.17 -0.97 -9.52
N THR A 93 5.98 -0.52 -10.47
CA THR A 93 6.39 -1.31 -11.63
C THR A 93 7.38 -2.43 -11.28
N HIS A 94 8.02 -2.35 -10.12
CA HIS A 94 9.01 -3.33 -9.70
C HIS A 94 8.37 -4.71 -9.47
N HIS A 95 8.99 -5.79 -9.96
CA HIS A 95 8.43 -7.15 -9.84
C HIS A 95 8.17 -7.57 -8.38
N ALA A 96 8.98 -7.09 -7.43
CA ALA A 96 8.74 -7.33 -6.00
C ALA A 96 7.41 -6.74 -5.51
N ALA A 97 6.94 -5.66 -6.13
CA ALA A 97 5.67 -4.98 -5.85
C ALA A 97 4.51 -5.50 -6.74
N SER A 98 4.73 -6.51 -7.59
CA SER A 98 3.70 -7.04 -8.48
C SER A 98 2.59 -7.76 -7.69
N ARG A 99 1.39 -7.17 -7.72
CA ARG A 99 0.19 -7.73 -7.07
C ARG A 99 -0.19 -9.08 -7.62
N GLN A 100 -0.15 -9.23 -8.94
CA GLN A 100 -0.46 -10.50 -9.59
C GLN A 100 0.51 -11.60 -9.15
N ALA A 101 1.82 -11.32 -9.16
CA ALA A 101 2.83 -12.31 -8.77
C ALA A 101 2.76 -12.65 -7.27
N ALA A 102 2.37 -11.71 -6.40
CA ALA A 102 2.16 -11.99 -4.97
C ALA A 102 0.91 -12.85 -4.72
N MET A 103 -0.22 -12.48 -5.33
CA MET A 103 -1.50 -13.17 -5.12
C MET A 103 -1.52 -14.57 -5.73
N ALA A 104 -0.96 -14.75 -6.92
CA ALA A 104 -0.93 -16.04 -7.59
C ALA A 104 -0.16 -17.08 -6.76
N HIS A 105 1.03 -16.73 -6.27
CA HIS A 105 1.86 -17.65 -5.47
C HIS A 105 1.24 -17.95 -4.10
N TYR A 106 0.69 -16.93 -3.43
CA TYR A 106 0.01 -17.14 -2.15
C TYR A 106 -1.27 -17.99 -2.31
N GLY A 107 -2.07 -17.72 -3.34
CA GLY A 107 -3.27 -18.49 -3.65
C GLY A 107 -2.97 -19.95 -4.00
N HIS A 108 -1.96 -20.19 -4.84
CA HIS A 108 -1.52 -21.56 -5.16
C HIS A 108 -1.12 -22.35 -3.92
N MET A 109 -0.38 -21.71 -3.00
CA MET A 109 0.00 -22.32 -1.72
C MET A 109 -1.23 -22.69 -0.87
N LEU A 110 -2.22 -21.79 -0.75
CA LEU A 110 -3.44 -22.07 0.00
C LEU A 110 -4.24 -23.24 -0.59
N LEU A 111 -4.37 -23.29 -1.91
CA LEU A 111 -5.10 -24.37 -2.60
C LEU A 111 -4.37 -25.71 -2.48
N SER A 112 -3.04 -25.69 -2.60
CA SER A 112 -2.19 -26.89 -2.45
C SER A 112 -2.17 -27.42 -1.01
N ALA A 113 -2.32 -26.54 -0.03
CA ALA A 113 -2.44 -26.91 1.38
C ALA A 113 -3.83 -27.46 1.77
N CYS A 114 -4.88 -27.13 1.00
CA CYS A 114 -6.26 -27.57 1.23
C CYS A 114 -6.60 -28.91 0.52
N GLY A 115 -5.79 -29.31 -0.48
CA GLY A 115 -5.97 -30.55 -1.24
C GLY A 115 -5.37 -31.83 -0.61
N LYS A 116 -5.04 -31.81 0.68
CA LYS A 116 -4.59 -32.94 1.49
C LYS A 116 -5.43 -33.04 2.75
#